data_AF-A0A835DLU3-F1
#
_entry.id   AF-A0A835DLU3-F1
#
_cell.length_a   1.000
_cell.length_b   1.000
_cell.length_c   1.000
_cell.angle_alpha   90.00
_cell.angle_beta   90.00
_cell.angle_gamma   90.00
#
_symmetry.space_group_name_H-M   'P 1'
#
loop_
_entity.id
_entity.type
_entity.pdbx_description
1 polymer ?
#
loop_
_entity_poly.entity_id
_entity_poly.type
_entity_poly.pdbx_seq_one_letter_code
_entity_poly.pdbx_strand_id
1 'polypeptide(L)'
;MWYWKFSKPFFFKLKMLFSTSFFRAFGSNNFSGSLPPELGNLVRLEQIYIDSFGVSGDIPSTFAKLQNMQILWASDNLFTGKIPDFISNWTKLTTL
;
A
#
# COMPACT_ATOMS: atom_id res chain seq x y z
N MET A 1 -9.95 22.64 20.70
CA MET A 1 -8.69 21.91 20.87
C MET A 1 -9.03 20.49 21.30
N TRP A 2 -9.30 19.60 20.34
CA TRP A 2 -9.79 18.24 20.59
C TRP A 2 -8.68 17.25 20.21
N TYR A 3 -8.03 16.68 21.23
CA TYR A 3 -7.06 15.59 21.05
C TYR A 3 -7.82 14.29 20.80
N TRP A 4 -7.81 13.81 19.56
CA TRP A 4 -8.28 12.47 19.26
C TRP A 4 -7.10 11.49 19.29
N LYS A 5 -7.01 10.68 20.35
CA LYS A 5 -6.19 9.46 20.37
C LYS A 5 -6.92 8.38 19.57
N PHE A 6 -6.75 8.34 18.25
CA PHE A 6 -7.07 7.14 17.48
C PHE A 6 -5.78 6.37 17.23
N SER A 7 -5.82 5.05 17.47
CA SER A 7 -4.71 4.16 17.15
C SER A 7 -4.40 4.24 15.66
N LYS A 8 -3.11 4.17 15.33
CA LYS A 8 -2.56 4.28 13.97
C LYS A 8 -3.34 3.51 12.87
N PRO A 9 -3.95 2.32 13.10
CA PRO A 9 -4.70 1.61 12.06
C PRO A 9 -5.96 2.35 11.57
N PHE A 10 -6.62 3.12 12.42
CA PHE A 10 -7.89 3.76 12.08
C PHE A 10 -7.69 4.99 11.18
N PHE A 11 -6.55 5.68 11.33
CA PHE A 11 -6.19 6.86 10.53
C PHE A 11 -5.91 6.55 9.07
N PHE A 12 -5.48 5.33 8.75
CA PHE A 12 -5.29 4.88 7.37
C PHE A 12 -6.62 4.87 6.58
N LYS A 13 -7.75 4.60 7.24
CA LYS A 13 -9.06 4.46 6.59
C LYS A 13 -9.67 5.79 6.12
N LEU A 14 -9.25 6.94 6.68
CA LEU A 14 -9.93 8.23 6.47
C LEU A 14 -9.30 9.11 5.36
N LYS A 15 -8.14 8.73 4.81
CA LYS A 15 -7.48 9.44 3.71
C LYS A 15 -7.31 8.62 2.43
N MET A 16 -7.65 7.34 2.45
CA MET A 16 -7.75 6.53 1.23
C MET A 16 -9.07 6.86 0.53
N LEU A 17 -8.99 7.46 -0.66
CA LEU A 17 -10.10 7.42 -1.59
C LEU A 17 -10.26 5.96 -2.03
N PHE A 18 -11.22 5.23 -1.44
CA PHE A 18 -11.58 3.88 -1.88
C PHE A 18 -12.31 3.96 -3.23
N SER A 19 -11.58 4.31 -4.30
CA SER A 19 -11.96 3.81 -5.61
C SER A 19 -11.51 2.35 -5.66
N THR A 20 -12.42 1.42 -5.89
CA THR A 20 -12.17 -0.03 -5.79
C THR A 20 -11.02 -0.56 -6.68
N SER A 21 -10.50 0.27 -7.59
CA SER A 21 -9.39 -0.06 -8.49
C SER A 21 -8.08 0.67 -8.16
N PHE A 22 -8.08 1.74 -7.35
CA PHE A 22 -6.91 2.58 -7.14
C PHE A 22 -6.64 2.83 -5.65
N PHE A 23 -5.37 2.70 -5.26
CA PHE A 23 -4.87 3.08 -3.95
C PHE A 23 -3.79 4.14 -4.12
N ARG A 24 -3.99 5.29 -3.49
CA ARG A 24 -3.02 6.39 -3.48
C ARG A 24 -2.89 6.95 -2.09
N ALA A 25 -1.66 7.05 -1.59
CA ALA A 25 -1.37 7.79 -0.38
C ALA A 25 -1.48 9.30 -0.66
N PHE A 26 -2.16 10.07 0.19
CA PHE A 26 -2.32 11.52 0.06
C PHE A 26 -1.95 12.27 1.34
N GLY A 27 -1.20 13.37 1.15
CA GLY A 27 -0.91 14.39 2.16
C GLY A 27 0.47 14.26 2.81
N SER A 28 1.01 15.38 3.28
CA SER A 28 2.22 15.49 4.13
C SER A 28 2.02 14.93 5.55
N ASN A 29 1.25 13.84 5.66
CA ASN A 29 1.18 13.04 6.86
C ASN A 29 2.13 11.88 6.63
N ASN A 30 3.25 11.88 7.33
CA ASN A 30 4.19 10.76 7.46
C ASN A 30 3.48 9.40 7.31
N PHE A 31 3.43 8.86 6.08
CA PHE A 31 3.05 7.46 5.80
C PHE A 31 4.21 6.52 6.20
N SER A 32 5.02 6.99 7.16
CA SER A 32 6.14 6.31 7.75
C SER A 32 5.63 5.11 8.55
N GLY A 33 6.22 3.95 8.28
CA GLY A 33 5.82 2.67 8.86
C GLY A 33 5.50 1.63 7.78
N SER A 34 5.12 0.43 8.22
CA SER A 34 4.87 -0.70 7.34
C SER A 34 3.50 -0.67 6.67
N LEU A 35 3.45 -1.22 5.45
CA LEU A 35 2.19 -1.43 4.74
C LEU A 35 1.27 -2.34 5.58
N PRO A 36 -0.01 -1.95 5.77
CA PRO A 36 -0.95 -2.78 6.50
C PRO A 36 -1.29 -4.05 5.70
N PRO A 37 -1.19 -5.25 6.30
CA PRO A 37 -1.51 -6.50 5.61
C PRO A 37 -2.97 -6.58 5.15
N GLU A 38 -3.87 -5.80 5.75
CA GLU A 38 -5.28 -5.71 5.39
C GLU A 38 -5.52 -5.19 3.97
N LEU A 39 -4.56 -4.46 3.37
CA LEU A 39 -4.64 -4.03 1.97
C LEU A 39 -4.72 -5.23 1.01
N GLY A 40 -4.15 -6.38 1.39
CA GLY A 40 -4.28 -7.63 0.64
C GLY A 40 -5.72 -8.14 0.50
N ASN A 41 -6.67 -7.62 1.29
CA ASN A 41 -8.08 -7.99 1.15
C ASN A 41 -8.81 -7.18 0.07
N LEU A 42 -8.19 -6.13 -0.48
CA LEU A 42 -8.73 -5.33 -1.58
C LEU A 42 -8.46 -6.02 -2.92
N VAL A 43 -9.02 -7.22 -3.13
CA VAL A 43 -8.71 -8.09 -4.29
C VAL A 43 -9.05 -7.49 -5.66
N ARG A 44 -9.80 -6.39 -5.71
CA ARG A 44 -10.12 -5.62 -6.92
C ARG A 44 -9.10 -4.52 -7.23
N LEU A 45 -8.10 -4.33 -6.37
CA LEU A 45 -7.12 -3.28 -6.54
C LEU A 45 -6.26 -3.54 -7.77
N GLU A 46 -6.14 -2.52 -8.61
CA GLU A 46 -5.40 -2.55 -9.86
C GLU A 46 -4.15 -1.69 -9.78
N GLN A 47 -4.16 -0.62 -8.97
CA GLN A 47 -3.07 0.34 -8.94
C GLN A 47 -2.74 0.77 -7.53
N ILE A 48 -1.45 0.76 -7.18
CA ILE A 48 -0.91 1.27 -5.91
C ILE A 48 0.11 2.36 -6.22
N TYR A 49 -0.09 3.55 -5.66
CA TYR A 49 0.84 4.68 -5.72
C TYR A 49 1.23 5.10 -4.30
N ILE A 50 2.46 4.78 -3.93
CA ILE A 50 3.04 5.05 -2.61
C ILE A 50 4.48 5.56 -2.70
N ASP A 51 4.91 6.08 -3.85
CA ASP A 51 6.22 6.67 -4.05
C ASP A 51 6.51 7.86 -3.11
N SER A 52 7.74 7.98 -2.62
CA SER A 52 8.20 9.12 -1.79
C SER A 52 7.44 9.34 -0.45
N PHE A 53 6.83 8.31 0.13
CA PHE A 53 6.03 8.43 1.36
C PHE A 53 6.71 7.92 2.65
N GLY A 54 7.98 7.50 2.57
CA GLY A 54 8.74 7.03 3.73
C GLY A 54 8.24 5.71 4.30
N VAL A 55 7.51 4.92 3.50
CA VAL A 55 7.02 3.58 3.88
C VAL A 55 8.22 2.69 4.19
N SER A 56 8.16 1.92 5.28
CA SER A 56 9.29 1.12 5.75
C SER A 56 8.91 -0.32 6.06
N GLY A 57 9.88 -1.20 6.28
CA GLY A 57 9.61 -2.63 6.49
C GLY A 57 9.37 -3.37 5.19
N ASP A 58 8.76 -4.55 5.26
CA ASP A 58 8.63 -5.46 4.12
C ASP A 58 7.26 -5.33 3.44
N ILE A 59 7.17 -5.77 2.18
CA ILE A 59 5.89 -5.90 1.47
C ILE A 59 5.13 -7.11 2.07
N PRO A 60 3.89 -6.93 2.60
CA PRO A 60 3.16 -7.99 3.26
C PRO A 60 2.85 -9.18 2.33
N SER A 61 3.01 -10.40 2.82
CA SER A 61 2.67 -11.62 2.05
C SER A 61 1.20 -11.71 1.63
N THR A 62 0.31 -10.99 2.32
CA THR A 62 -1.12 -10.89 1.97
C THR A 62 -1.35 -10.23 0.61
N PHE A 63 -0.38 -9.47 0.08
CA PHE A 63 -0.46 -8.85 -1.24
C PHE A 63 -0.46 -9.89 -2.37
N ALA A 64 -0.06 -11.14 -2.10
CA ALA A 64 -0.24 -12.26 -3.03
C ALA A 64 -1.69 -12.42 -3.53
N LYS A 65 -2.69 -11.92 -2.77
CA LYS A 65 -4.11 -11.95 -3.15
C LYS A 65 -4.51 -10.90 -4.21
N LEU A 66 -3.68 -9.91 -4.48
CA LEU A 66 -3.98 -8.77 -5.37
C LEU A 66 -3.79 -9.12 -6.86
N GLN A 67 -4.54 -10.13 -7.32
CA GLN A 67 -4.41 -10.71 -8.66
C GLN A 67 -4.85 -9.79 -9.81
N ASN A 68 -5.43 -8.62 -9.49
CA ASN A 68 -5.80 -7.60 -10.48
C ASN A 68 -4.76 -6.49 -10.63
N MET A 69 -3.62 -6.58 -9.93
CA MET A 69 -2.59 -5.54 -9.95
C MET A 69 -2.06 -5.31 -11.37
N GLN A 70 -2.03 -4.05 -11.78
CA GLN A 70 -1.53 -3.54 -13.05
C GLN A 70 -0.35 -2.60 -12.83
N ILE A 71 -0.42 -1.76 -11.79
CA ILE A 71 0.60 -0.75 -11.49
C ILE A 71 0.95 -0.80 -10.00
N LEU A 72 2.23 -0.95 -9.68
CA LEU A 72 2.78 -0.71 -8.36
C LEU A 72 3.87 0.34 -8.48
N TRP A 73 3.65 1.54 -7.94
CA TRP A 73 4.69 2.57 -7.80
C TRP A 73 5.05 2.72 -6.33
N ALA A 74 6.27 2.30 -6.00
CA ALA A 74 6.75 2.21 -4.63
C ALA A 74 8.19 2.74 -4.45
N SER A 75 8.69 3.52 -5.41
CA SER A 75 10.03 4.12 -5.37
C SER A 75 10.20 5.10 -4.21
N ASP A 76 11.46 5.43 -3.89
CA ASP A 76 11.79 6.48 -2.92
C ASP A 76 11.16 6.27 -1.53
N ASN A 77 11.13 5.00 -1.09
CA ASN A 77 10.68 4.57 0.22
C ASN A 77 11.82 3.91 1.01
N LEU A 78 11.53 3.53 2.25
CA LEU A 78 12.44 2.88 3.20
C LEU A 78 12.15 1.36 3.30
N PHE A 79 11.67 0.74 2.22
CA PHE A 79 11.40 -0.70 2.20
C PHE A 79 12.66 -1.50 2.51
N THR A 80 12.47 -2.56 3.31
CA THR A 80 13.50 -3.53 3.67
C THR A 80 13.13 -4.91 3.16
N GLY A 81 13.99 -5.90 3.43
CA GLY A 81 13.70 -7.28 3.09
C GLY A 81 13.92 -7.57 1.60
N LYS A 82 13.31 -8.66 1.13
CA LYS A 82 13.41 -9.10 -0.27
C LYS A 82 12.16 -8.68 -1.04
N ILE A 83 12.32 -8.43 -2.34
CA ILE A 83 11.20 -8.35 -3.27
C ILE A 83 10.46 -9.69 -3.21
N PRO A 84 9.16 -9.73 -2.88
CA PRO A 84 8.45 -11.00 -2.73
C PRO A 84 8.24 -11.72 -4.06
N ASP A 85 8.46 -13.04 -4.05
CA ASP A 85 8.32 -13.89 -5.25
C ASP A 85 6.88 -13.89 -5.80
N PHE A 86 5.87 -13.62 -4.97
CA PHE A 86 4.47 -13.58 -5.44
C PHE A 86 4.23 -12.47 -6.48
N ILE A 87 5.11 -11.47 -6.61
CA ILE A 87 5.00 -10.44 -7.64
C ILE A 87 5.06 -11.08 -9.04
N SER A 88 5.78 -12.19 -9.21
CA SER A 88 5.79 -12.93 -10.49
C SER A 88 4.42 -13.53 -10.86
N ASN A 89 3.53 -13.70 -9.87
CA ASN A 89 2.19 -14.24 -10.09
C ASN A 89 1.17 -13.16 -10.46
N TRP A 90 1.55 -11.87 -10.42
CA TRP A 90 0.69 -10.79 -10.89
C TRP A 90 0.75 -10.67 -12.41
N THR A 91 0.02 -11.54 -13.10
CA THR A 91 0.04 -11.65 -14.57
C THR A 91 -0.47 -10.43 -15.31
N LYS A 92 -1.15 -9.50 -14.63
CA LYS A 92 -1.65 -8.23 -15.19
C LYS A 92 -0.71 -7.05 -14.95
N LEU A 93 0.38 -7.25 -14.20
CA LEU A 93 1.32 -6.19 -13.86
C LEU A 93 2.06 -5.72 -15.11
N THR A 94 1.94 -4.44 -15.42
CA THR A 94 2.63 -3.80 -16.55
C THR A 94 3.68 -2.80 -16.10
N THR A 95 3.55 -2.29 -14.87
CA THR A 95 4.46 -1.28 -14.30
C THR A 95 4.77 -1.58 -12.82
N LEU A 96 6.05 -1.57 -12.45
CA LEU A 96 6.59 -1.86 -11.12
C LEU A 96 7.61 -0.79 -10.70
#